data_AF-A0A0R1WM29-F1
#
_entry.id   AF-A0A0R1WM29-F1
#
_cell.length_a   1.000
_cell.length_b   1.000
_cell.length_c   1.000
_cell.angle_alpha   90.00
_cell.angle_beta   90.00
_cell.angle_gamma   90.00
#
_symmetry.space_group_name_H-M   'P 1'
#
loop_
_entity.id
_entity.type
_entity.pdbx_description
1 polymer ?
#
loop_
_entity_poly.entity_id
_entity_poly.type
_entity_poly.pdbx_seq_one_letter_code
_entity_poly.pdbx_strand_id
1 'polypeptide(L)'
;MQDDLKYTLQDFTNQGTTYAEAIEIVTYAVKIAVAYSANTWSYVQGIIKRWINSSLFTMAEIKEYQEKPKQKYGRYNKKPKEQATDWSQVKAKESLDNSSNLQDRLKKLRDEENVTN
;
A
#
# COMPACT_ATOMS: atom_id res chain seq x y z
N MET A 1 17.30 -16.54 17.24
CA MET A 1 18.24 -15.46 17.63
C MET A 1 19.63 -15.67 17.05
N GLN A 2 20.33 -16.79 17.31
CA GLN A 2 21.64 -17.05 16.69
C GLN A 2 21.55 -17.23 15.16
N ASP A 3 20.52 -17.93 14.67
CA ASP A 3 20.30 -18.11 13.23
C ASP A 3 19.98 -16.78 12.52
N ASP A 4 19.13 -15.96 13.13
CA ASP A 4 18.74 -14.65 12.60
C ASP A 4 19.93 -13.70 12.43
N LEU A 5 20.88 -13.74 13.38
CA LEU A 5 22.11 -12.97 13.31
C LEU A 5 22.99 -13.42 12.13
N LYS A 6 23.11 -14.73 11.93
CA LYS A 6 23.89 -15.30 10.83
C LYS A 6 23.31 -14.90 9.46
N TYR A 7 21.99 -14.93 9.30
CA TYR A 7 21.33 -14.47 8.08
C TYR A 7 21.56 -12.97 7.82
N THR A 8 21.45 -12.12 8.84
CA THR A 8 21.73 -10.69 8.65
C THR A 8 23.18 -10.42 8.26
N LEU A 9 24.14 -11.14 8.83
CA LEU A 9 25.54 -11.00 8.44
C LEU A 9 25.76 -11.45 6.99
N GLN A 10 25.08 -12.54 6.57
CA GLN A 10 25.12 -13.00 5.19
C GLN A 10 24.55 -11.95 4.22
N ASP A 11 23.44 -11.29 4.56
CA ASP A 11 22.82 -10.26 3.71
C ASP A 11 23.78 -9.10 3.39
N PHE A 12 24.58 -8.66 4.37
CA PHE A 12 25.61 -7.65 4.15
C PHE A 12 26.78 -8.20 3.32
N THR A 13 27.28 -9.40 3.62
CA THR A 13 28.39 -9.99 2.85
C THR A 13 28.03 -10.28 1.40
N ASN A 14 26.78 -10.64 1.10
CA ASN A 14 26.30 -10.86 -0.26
C ASN A 14 26.29 -9.58 -1.11
N GLN A 15 26.24 -8.42 -0.47
CA GLN A 15 26.28 -7.10 -1.10
C GLN A 15 27.72 -6.57 -1.28
N GLY A 16 28.73 -7.35 -0.88
CA GLY A 16 30.14 -7.03 -1.08
C GLY A 16 30.85 -6.39 0.11
N THR A 17 30.27 -6.40 1.31
CA THR A 17 30.95 -5.91 2.53
C THR A 17 31.73 -7.00 3.26
N THR A 18 32.76 -6.59 3.98
CA THR A 18 33.58 -7.53 4.75
C THR A 18 32.80 -8.01 5.98
N TYR A 19 33.00 -9.27 6.38
CA TYR A 19 32.35 -9.83 7.57
C TYR A 19 32.62 -9.00 8.86
N ALA A 20 33.82 -8.43 8.99
CA ALA A 20 34.17 -7.54 10.09
C ALA A 20 33.30 -6.26 10.11
N GLU A 21 33.11 -5.62 8.96
CA GLU A 21 32.27 -4.42 8.84
C GLU A 21 30.80 -4.75 9.10
N ALA A 22 30.32 -5.89 8.63
CA ALA A 22 28.95 -6.34 8.91
C ALA A 22 28.70 -6.50 10.42
N ILE A 23 29.68 -7.02 11.18
CA ILE A 23 29.59 -7.09 12.64
C ILE A 23 29.51 -5.70 13.26
N GLU A 24 30.33 -4.76 12.80
CA GLU A 24 30.31 -3.38 13.29
C GLU A 24 28.96 -2.69 13.04
N ILE A 25 28.39 -2.90 11.86
CA ILE A 25 27.08 -2.39 11.46
C ILE A 25 25.97 -2.95 12.36
N VAL A 26 25.96 -4.26 12.58
CA VAL A 26 24.97 -4.90 13.48
C VAL A 26 25.14 -4.41 14.91
N THR A 27 26.38 -4.28 15.38
CA THR A 27 26.69 -3.73 16.71
C THR A 27 26.18 -2.30 16.84
N TYR A 28 26.30 -1.49 15.79
CA TYR A 28 25.76 -0.14 15.74
C TYR A 28 24.22 -0.12 15.79
N ALA A 29 23.55 -1.04 15.09
CA ALA A 29 22.09 -1.19 15.17
C ALA A 29 21.63 -1.52 16.61
N VAL A 30 22.36 -2.39 17.31
CA VAL A 30 22.08 -2.71 18.72
C VAL A 30 22.28 -1.49 19.61
N LYS A 31 23.35 -0.70 19.42
CA LYS A 31 23.56 0.56 20.17
C LYS A 31 22.39 1.53 20.00
N ILE A 32 21.87 1.65 18.77
CA ILE A 32 20.69 2.46 18.48
C ILE A 32 19.47 1.90 19.24
N ALA A 33 19.23 0.59 19.17
CA ALA A 33 18.11 -0.05 19.86
C ALA A 33 18.13 0.23 21.38
N VAL A 34 19.31 0.15 22.01
CA VAL A 34 19.51 0.48 23.42
C VAL A 34 19.24 1.96 23.70
N ALA A 35 19.74 2.87 22.86
CA ALA A 35 19.50 4.31 23.03
C ALA A 35 18.01 4.68 22.96
N TYR A 36 17.23 3.96 22.14
CA TYR A 36 15.77 4.12 22.05
C TYR A 36 14.99 3.30 23.08
N SER A 37 15.66 2.64 24.04
CA SER A 37 15.05 1.72 25.02
C SER A 37 14.23 0.59 24.39
N ALA A 38 14.53 0.23 23.14
CA ALA A 38 13.83 -0.78 22.36
C ALA A 38 14.72 -2.03 22.23
N ASN A 39 14.97 -2.70 23.36
CA ASN A 39 15.93 -3.80 23.51
C ASN A 39 15.45 -5.15 22.93
N THR A 40 14.74 -5.12 21.81
CA THR A 40 14.22 -6.34 21.16
C THR A 40 14.94 -6.59 19.85
N TRP A 41 15.20 -7.86 19.55
CA TRP A 41 15.79 -8.25 18.27
C TRP A 41 14.94 -7.80 17.08
N SER A 42 13.61 -7.82 17.21
CA SER A 42 12.68 -7.32 16.19
C SER A 42 12.91 -5.84 15.83
N TYR A 43 13.27 -5.01 16.82
CA TYR A 43 13.60 -3.61 16.57
C TYR A 43 14.93 -3.47 15.81
N VAL A 44 15.94 -4.23 16.20
CA VAL A 44 17.24 -4.30 15.51
C VAL A 44 17.07 -4.77 14.07
N GLN A 45 16.29 -5.83 13.84
CA GLN A 45 15.91 -6.32 12.51
C GLN A 45 15.22 -5.24 11.68
N GLY A 46 14.30 -4.48 12.28
CA GLY A 46 13.64 -3.36 11.61
C GLY A 46 14.60 -2.26 11.16
N ILE A 47 15.62 -1.97 11.96
CA ILE A 47 16.70 -1.04 11.60
C ILE A 47 17.51 -1.60 10.42
N ILE A 48 17.99 -2.84 10.55
CA ILE A 48 18.82 -3.50 9.53
C ILE A 48 18.07 -3.58 8.19
N LYS A 49 16.82 -4.03 8.21
CA LYS A 49 15.98 -4.11 7.00
C LYS A 49 15.79 -2.75 6.35
N ARG A 50 15.64 -1.67 7.14
CA ARG A 50 15.53 -0.31 6.61
C ARG A 50 16.83 0.11 5.92
N TRP A 51 17.99 -0.23 6.47
CA TRP A 51 19.29 0.07 5.86
C TRP A 51 19.50 -0.70 4.56
N ILE A 52 19.22 -2.02 4.55
CA ILE A 52 19.30 -2.85 3.34
C ILE A 52 18.36 -2.31 2.25
N ASN A 53 17.11 -1.99 2.60
CA ASN A 53 16.14 -1.42 1.64
C ASN A 53 16.54 -0.04 1.11
N SER A 54 17.39 0.68 1.85
CA SER A 54 17.90 2.00 1.45
C SER A 54 19.28 1.89 0.77
N SER A 55 19.72 0.66 0.46
CA SER A 55 21.04 0.35 -0.12
C SER A 55 22.21 0.92 0.69
N LEU A 56 22.09 0.95 2.02
CA LEU A 56 23.15 1.42 2.92
C LEU A 56 23.94 0.20 3.40
N PHE A 57 25.13 0.01 2.85
CA PHE A 57 25.97 -1.15 3.15
C PHE A 57 27.22 -0.78 3.92
N THR A 58 27.64 0.49 3.86
CA THR A 58 28.84 0.93 4.58
C THR A 58 28.49 1.65 5.88
N MET A 59 29.40 1.58 6.86
CA MET A 59 29.24 2.31 8.13
C MET A 59 29.14 3.83 7.92
N ALA A 60 29.83 4.38 6.90
CA ALA A 60 29.78 5.80 6.58
C ALA A 60 28.38 6.23 6.12
N GLU A 61 27.78 5.51 5.18
CA GLU A 61 26.42 5.75 4.68
C GLU A 61 25.38 5.64 5.79
N ILE A 62 25.53 4.65 6.69
CA ILE A 62 24.62 4.44 7.81
C ILE A 62 24.67 5.61 8.80
N LYS A 63 25.87 6.12 9.12
CA LYS A 63 26.02 7.29 10.00
C LYS A 63 25.39 8.53 9.38
N GLU A 64 25.67 8.79 8.11
CA GLU A 64 25.09 9.93 7.38
C GLU A 64 23.55 9.83 7.33
N TYR A 65 23.02 8.63 7.10
CA TYR A 65 21.58 8.39 7.11
C TYR A 65 20.94 8.67 8.49
N GLN A 66 21.65 8.33 9.57
CA GLN A 66 21.13 8.50 10.92
C GLN A 66 21.20 9.97 11.39
N GLU A 67 22.18 10.74 10.92
CA GLU A 67 22.30 12.18 11.19
C GLU A 67 21.30 13.02 10.39
N LYS A 68 20.81 12.50 9.25
CA LYS A 68 19.82 13.22 8.44
C LYS A 68 18.52 13.42 9.23
N PRO A 69 18.05 14.67 9.38
CA PRO A 69 16.77 14.94 10.02
C PRO A 69 15.68 14.29 9.18
N LYS A 70 14.93 13.36 9.78
CA LYS A 70 13.78 12.74 9.11
C LYS A 70 12.81 13.85 8.74
N GLN A 71 12.64 14.09 7.44
CA GLN A 71 11.62 15.01 6.97
C GLN A 71 10.28 14.55 7.52
N LYS A 72 9.68 15.39 8.36
CA LYS A 72 8.34 15.15 8.88
C LYS A 72 7.41 15.25 7.67
N TYR A 73 7.03 14.12 7.08
CA TYR A 73 5.93 14.08 6.14
C TYR A 73 4.72 14.66 6.87
N GLY A 74 4.29 15.84 6.42
CA GLY A 74 3.18 16.57 7.00
C GLY A 74 1.97 15.65 7.12
N ARG A 75 1.29 15.70 8.28
CA ARG A 75 0.08 14.91 8.54
C ARG A 75 -0.87 15.04 7.35
N TYR A 76 -1.05 13.97 6.59
CA TYR A 76 -2.03 13.90 5.51
C TYR A 76 -3.43 13.73 6.11
N ASN A 77 -3.89 14.76 6.85
CA ASN A 77 -5.22 14.82 7.47
C ASN A 77 -6.15 15.73 6.64
N LYS A 78 -6.23 15.51 5.34
CA LYS A 78 -7.34 16.03 4.53
C LYS A 78 -8.04 14.86 3.88
N LYS A 79 -9.01 14.27 4.59
CA LYS A 79 -10.03 13.45 3.94
C LYS A 79 -10.73 14.35 2.92
N PRO A 80 -10.82 13.99 1.63
CA PRO A 80 -11.65 14.73 0.70
C PRO A 80 -13.09 14.70 1.24
N LYS A 81 -13.73 15.86 1.33
CA LYS A 81 -15.17 15.91 1.60
C LYS A 81 -15.85 15.30 0.37
N GLU A 82 -16.36 14.08 0.51
CA GLU A 82 -17.23 13.48 -0.49
C GLU A 82 -18.42 14.42 -0.70
N GLN A 83 -18.53 15.00 -1.88
CA GLN A 83 -19.72 15.71 -2.29
C GLN A 83 -20.65 14.68 -2.92
N ALA A 84 -21.83 14.47 -2.31
CA ALA A 84 -22.85 13.62 -2.91
C ALA A 84 -23.19 14.17 -4.30
N THR A 85 -23.08 13.32 -5.33
CA THR A 85 -23.59 13.65 -6.66
C THR A 85 -25.10 13.85 -6.57
N ASP A 86 -25.58 15.02 -7.01
CA ASP A 86 -27.01 15.32 -7.04
C ASP A 86 -27.69 14.54 -8.18
N TRP A 87 -28.23 13.37 -7.84
CA TRP A 87 -28.98 12.52 -8.77
C TRP A 87 -30.30 13.15 -9.25
N SER A 88 -30.77 14.23 -8.62
CA SER A 88 -31.99 14.95 -9.02
C SER A 88 -31.84 15.64 -10.39
N GLN A 89 -30.59 15.86 -10.83
CA GLN A 89 -30.30 16.45 -12.14
C GLN A 89 -30.21 15.42 -13.27
N VAL A 90 -30.16 14.12 -12.95
CA VAL A 90 -30.14 13.05 -13.95
C VAL A 90 -31.58 12.76 -14.38
N LYS A 91 -32.11 13.57 -15.30
CA LYS A 91 -33.35 13.21 -15.99
C LYS A 91 -33.03 12.23 -17.11
N ALA A 92 -33.60 11.02 -17.02
CA ALA A 92 -33.60 10.10 -18.14
C ALA A 92 -34.26 10.80 -19.34
N LYS A 93 -33.62 10.76 -20.51
CA LYS A 93 -34.28 11.13 -21.77
C LYS A 93 -35.48 10.19 -21.93
N GLU A 94 -36.69 10.73 -21.86
CA GLU A 94 -37.88 10.02 -22.32
C GLU A 94 -37.68 9.64 -23.79
N SER A 95 -37.54 8.34 -24.08
CA SER A 95 -37.57 7.85 -25.45
C SER A 95 -39.00 7.99 -25.95
N LEU A 96 -39.21 8.92 -26.88
CA LEU A 96 -40.53 9.31 -27.41
C LEU A 96 -41.16 8.27 -28.36
N ASP A 97 -40.69 7.01 -28.37
CA ASP A 97 -40.87 6.15 -29.55
C ASP A 97 -41.42 4.73 -29.27
N ASN A 98 -42.04 4.48 -28.11
CA ASN A 98 -42.58 3.13 -27.83
C ASN A 98 -43.88 3.10 -27.02
N SER A 99 -44.86 3.95 -27.36
CA SER A 99 -46.24 3.76 -26.88
C SER A 99 -47.09 3.03 -27.92
N SER A 100 -46.99 3.42 -29.19
CA SER A 100 -47.75 2.82 -30.30
C SER A 100 -47.44 1.32 -30.48
N ASN A 101 -46.15 0.96 -30.51
CA ASN A 101 -45.72 -0.42 -30.77
C ASN A 101 -46.13 -1.38 -29.62
N LEU A 102 -46.20 -0.88 -28.38
CA LEU A 102 -46.72 -1.67 -27.25
C LEU A 102 -48.23 -1.94 -27.37
N GLN A 103 -49.02 -0.95 -27.79
CA GLN A 103 -50.46 -1.13 -27.98
C GLN A 103 -50.75 -2.11 -29.12
N ASP A 104 -50.01 -2.00 -30.22
CA ASP A 104 -50.14 -2.92 -31.35
C ASP A 104 -49.71 -4.35 -30.99
N ARG A 105 -48.63 -4.51 -30.21
CA ARG A 105 -48.21 -5.83 -29.68
C ARG A 105 -49.24 -6.44 -28.73
N LEU A 106 -49.84 -5.63 -27.85
CA LEU A 106 -50.90 -6.08 -26.94
C LEU A 106 -52.17 -6.47 -27.70
N LYS A 107 -52.53 -5.73 -28.75
CA LYS A 107 -53.68 -6.05 -29.60
C LYS A 107 -53.48 -7.39 -30.31
N LYS A 108 -52.29 -7.64 -30.87
CA LYS A 108 -51.99 -8.88 -31.57
C LYS A 108 -52.11 -10.12 -30.68
N LEU A 109 -51.63 -10.05 -29.43
CA LEU A 109 -51.77 -11.15 -28.46
C LEU A 109 -53.23 -11.42 -28.10
N ARG A 110 -54.07 -10.37 -27.99
CA ARG A 110 -55.50 -10.52 -27.70
C ARG A 110 -56.26 -11.19 -28.85
N ASP A 111 -55.91 -10.85 -30.08
CA ASP A 111 -56.57 -11.42 -31.25
C ASP A 111 -56.14 -12.89 -31.48
N GLU A 112 -54.90 -13.26 -31.10
CA GLU A 112 -54.40 -14.65 -31.17
C GLU A 112 -55.07 -15.58 -30.12
N GLU A 113 -55.42 -15.11 -28.92
CA GLU A 113 -56.17 -15.90 -27.92
C GLU A 113 -57.61 -16.23 -28.33
N ASN A 114 -58.21 -15.45 -29.25
CA ASN A 114 -59.60 -15.66 -29.70
C ASN A 114 -59.75 -16.63 -30.88
N VAL A 115 -58.65 -17.10 -31.48
CA VAL A 115 -58.67 -18.01 -32.66
C VAL A 115 -58.49 -19.48 -32.26
N THR A 116 -58.34 -19.78 -30.95
CA THR A 116 -58.22 -21.16 -30.44
C THR A 116 -59.36 -21.56 -29.51
N ASN A 117 -60.62 -21.33 -29.95
CA ASN A 117 -61.82 -22.02 -29.46
C ASN A 117 -62.79 -22.30 -30.59
#